data_AF-A0A1B7V2E5-F1
#
_entry.id   AF-A0A1B7V2E5-F1
#
_cell.length_a   1.000
_cell.length_b   1.000
_cell.length_c   1.000
_cell.angle_alpha   90.00
_cell.angle_beta   90.00
_cell.angle_gamma   90.00
#
_symmetry.space_group_name_H-M   'P 1'
#
loop_
_entity.id
_entity.type
_entity.pdbx_description
1 polymer ?
#
loop_
_entity_poly.entity_id
_entity_poly.type
_entity_poly.pdbx_seq_one_letter_code
_entity_poly.pdbx_strand_id
1 'polypeptide(L)'
;MAIQVNDKEIISLEISTKDKKRLEQIALVKGVSLNEYLLAIALNEAEKIENNLISEEINLSDKDWEIVISSIENPSAINPKLRKAIERYQKEYQ
;
A
#
# COMPACT_ATOMS: atom_id res chain seq x y z
N MET A 1 -9.07 -27.64 -22.46
CA MET A 1 -9.60 -26.36 -22.96
C MET A 1 -9.07 -25.30 -22.02
N ALA A 2 -8.04 -24.54 -22.41
CA ALA A 2 -7.49 -23.48 -21.56
C ALA A 2 -8.38 -22.25 -21.70
N ILE A 3 -8.95 -21.77 -20.59
CA ILE A 3 -9.67 -20.50 -20.56
C ILE A 3 -8.59 -19.41 -20.65
N GLN A 4 -8.54 -18.69 -21.77
CA GLN A 4 -7.80 -17.44 -21.83
C GLN A 4 -8.53 -16.45 -20.95
N VAL A 5 -8.04 -16.24 -19.72
CA VAL A 5 -8.43 -15.09 -18.92
C VAL A 5 -7.82 -13.87 -19.58
N ASN A 6 -8.66 -13.00 -20.13
CA ASN A 6 -8.20 -11.77 -20.75
C ASN A 6 -8.19 -10.70 -19.64
N ASP A 7 -7.08 -10.54 -18.94
CA ASP A 7 -6.88 -9.61 -17.79
C ASP A 7 -6.80 -8.13 -18.22
N LYS A 8 -7.61 -7.71 -19.19
CA LYS A 8 -7.61 -6.33 -19.70
C LYS A 8 -9.01 -5.73 -19.58
N GLU A 9 -9.10 -4.65 -18.81
CA GLU A 9 -10.32 -3.86 -18.66
C GLU A 9 -10.19 -2.50 -19.35
N ILE A 10 -11.33 -1.96 -19.79
CA ILE A 10 -11.40 -0.65 -20.47
C ILE A 10 -11.94 0.37 -19.47
N ILE A 11 -11.23 1.50 -19.35
CA ILE A 11 -11.64 2.65 -18.55
C ILE A 11 -12.17 3.74 -19.49
N SER A 12 -13.41 4.16 -19.29
CA SER A 12 -14.05 5.26 -20.03
C SER A 12 -14.28 6.45 -19.09
N LEU A 13 -13.95 7.66 -19.55
CA LEU A 13 -14.04 8.89 -18.76
C LEU A 13 -14.71 10.00 -19.57
N GLU A 14 -15.60 10.76 -18.93
CA GLU A 14 -16.15 11.99 -19.47
C GLU A 14 -15.47 13.20 -18.82
N ILE A 15 -14.99 14.14 -19.63
CA ILE A 15 -14.29 15.34 -19.17
C ILE A 15 -14.73 16.55 -19.98
N SER A 16 -14.58 17.74 -19.42
CA SER A 16 -14.85 18.98 -20.14
C SER A 16 -13.87 19.15 -21.31
N THR A 17 -14.31 19.85 -22.36
CA THR A 17 -13.45 20.17 -23.51
C THR A 17 -12.25 21.02 -23.11
N LYS A 18 -12.40 21.86 -22.09
CA LYS A 18 -11.32 22.69 -21.53
C LYS A 18 -10.25 21.83 -20.87
N ASP A 19 -10.65 20.86 -20.05
CA ASP A 19 -9.72 20.01 -19.32
C ASP A 19 -9.02 19.04 -20.26
N LYS A 20 -9.74 18.48 -21.25
CA LYS A 20 -9.15 17.66 -22.30
C LYS A 20 -8.00 18.37 -23.01
N LYS A 21 -8.23 19.60 -23.48
CA LYS A 21 -7.19 20.39 -24.16
C LYS A 21 -5.97 20.64 -23.29
N ARG A 22 -6.19 20.94 -22.01
CA ARG A 22 -5.10 21.16 -21.05
C ARG A 22 -4.25 19.89 -20.88
N LEU A 23 -4.89 18.74 -20.74
CA LEU A 23 -4.20 17.45 -20.57
C LEU A 23 -3.44 17.06 -21.84
N GLU A 24 -4.03 17.25 -23.02
CA GLU A 24 -3.39 17.01 -24.31
C GLU A 24 -2.13 17.86 -24.51
N GLN A 25 -2.17 19.13 -24.13
CA GLN A 25 -1.00 20.01 -24.20
C GLN A 25 0.15 19.50 -23.34
N ILE A 26 -0.14 19.02 -22.13
CA ILE A 26 0.90 18.47 -21.25
C ILE A 26 1.42 17.12 -21.75
N ALA A 27 0.54 16.26 -22.25
CA ALA A 27 0.93 15.00 -22.87
C ALA A 27 1.87 15.23 -24.07
N LEU A 28 1.55 16.24 -24.91
CA LEU A 28 2.39 16.66 -26.02
C LEU A 28 3.77 17.15 -25.56
N VAL A 29 3.83 17.99 -24.53
CA VAL A 29 5.10 18.46 -23.94
C VAL A 29 5.95 17.29 -23.42
N LYS A 30 5.31 16.24 -22.91
CA LYS A 30 5.97 15.02 -22.44
C LYS A 30 6.28 14.00 -23.55
N GLY A 31 5.83 14.25 -24.79
CA GLY A 31 6.04 13.34 -25.92
C GLY A 31 5.27 12.02 -25.83
N VAL A 32 4.15 11.99 -25.10
CA VAL A 32 3.32 10.80 -24.89
C VAL A 32 1.88 11.04 -25.34
N SER A 33 1.11 9.98 -25.57
CA SER A 33 -0.33 10.10 -25.83
C SER A 33 -1.09 10.52 -24.57
N LEU A 34 -2.30 11.07 -24.76
CA LEU A 34 -3.18 11.44 -23.64
C LEU A 34 -3.49 10.24 -22.73
N ASN A 35 -3.75 9.06 -23.32
CA ASN A 35 -4.08 7.86 -22.56
C ASN A 35 -2.90 7.38 -21.72
N GLU A 36 -1.70 7.33 -22.29
CA GLU A 36 -0.48 6.97 -21.56
C GLU A 36 -0.20 7.96 -20.42
N TYR A 37 -0.39 9.26 -20.68
CA TYR A 37 -0.24 10.30 -19.67
C TYR A 37 -1.21 10.12 -18.51
N LEU A 38 -2.50 9.89 -18.80
CA LEU A 38 -3.53 9.69 -17.78
C LEU A 38 -3.28 8.42 -16.96
N LEU A 39 -2.92 7.32 -17.63
CA LEU A 39 -2.61 6.06 -16.95
C LEU A 39 -1.41 6.22 -16.02
N ALA A 40 -0.34 6.86 -16.49
CA ALA A 40 0.86 7.09 -15.68
C ALA A 40 0.57 7.93 -14.44
N ILE A 41 -0.26 8.97 -14.57
CA ILE A 41 -0.67 9.79 -13.42
C ILE A 41 -1.48 8.96 -12.42
N ALA A 42 -2.48 8.21 -12.90
CA ALA A 42 -3.36 7.43 -12.05
C ALA A 42 -2.58 6.36 -11.27
N LEU A 43 -1.67 5.64 -11.93
CA LEU A 43 -0.82 4.63 -11.29
C LEU A 43 0.13 5.23 -10.27
N ASN A 44 0.81 6.33 -10.62
CA ASN A 44 1.72 7.00 -9.69
C ASN A 44 1.00 7.55 -8.45
N GLU A 45 -0.25 8.00 -8.60
CA GLU A 45 -1.05 8.43 -7.45
C GLU A 45 -1.52 7.24 -6.61
N ALA A 46 -1.92 6.15 -7.24
CA ALA A 46 -2.27 4.90 -6.54
C ALA A 46 -1.07 4.38 -5.73
N GLU A 47 0.12 4.33 -6.32
CA GLU A 47 1.36 3.87 -5.65
C GLU A 47 1.69 4.72 -4.42
N LYS A 48 1.56 6.05 -4.49
CA LYS A 48 1.74 6.91 -3.32
C LYS A 48 0.73 6.60 -2.22
N ILE A 49 -0.52 6.35 -2.59
CA ILE A 49 -1.57 6.03 -1.62
C ILE A 49 -1.28 4.67 -0.98
N GLU A 50 -0.92 3.66 -1.77
CA GLU A 50 -0.54 2.33 -1.29
C GLU A 50 0.64 2.40 -0.31
N ASN A 51 1.73 3.08 -0.70
CA ASN A 51 2.92 3.23 0.14
C ASN A 51 2.62 3.96 1.47
N ASN A 52 1.60 4.82 1.51
CA ASN A 52 1.27 5.60 2.71
C ASN A 52 0.12 5.02 3.56
N LEU A 53 -0.80 4.26 2.98
CA LEU A 53 -2.03 3.80 3.65
C LEU A 53 -2.20 2.29 3.70
N ILE A 54 -1.56 1.54 2.81
CA ILE A 54 -1.80 0.09 2.63
C ILE A 54 -0.53 -0.73 2.92
N SER A 55 0.64 -0.11 2.90
CA SER A 55 1.87 -0.79 3.29
C SER A 55 1.74 -1.27 4.75
N GLU A 56 1.77 -2.59 4.96
CA GLU A 56 2.03 -3.23 6.26
C GLU A 56 3.49 -2.97 6.73
N GLU A 57 4.17 -2.00 6.12
CA GLU A 57 5.56 -1.69 6.35
C GLU A 57 5.68 -0.81 7.61
N ILE A 58 6.19 -1.44 8.66
CA ILE A 58 6.61 -0.73 9.86
C ILE A 58 7.96 -0.06 9.56
N ASN A 59 7.91 1.21 9.16
CA ASN A 59 9.11 2.03 9.00
C ASN A 59 9.63 2.47 10.37
N LEU A 60 10.67 1.79 10.86
CA LEU A 60 11.33 2.08 12.14
C LEU A 60 12.48 3.08 11.95
N SER A 61 12.65 3.98 12.92
CA SER A 61 13.90 4.75 13.02
C SER A 61 15.06 3.83 13.40
N ASP A 62 16.31 4.23 13.15
CA ASP A 62 17.49 3.44 13.54
C ASP A 62 17.46 3.05 15.03
N LYS A 63 16.99 3.96 15.89
CA LYS A 63 16.86 3.70 17.32
C LYS A 63 15.79 2.65 17.64
N ASP A 64 14.63 2.74 16.99
CA ASP A 64 13.54 1.81 17.22
C ASP A 64 13.86 0.43 16.65
N TRP A 65 14.59 0.38 15.53
CA TRP A 65 15.12 -0.84 14.94
C TRP A 65 16.02 -1.61 15.92
N GLU A 66 16.97 -0.94 16.55
CA GLU A 66 17.85 -1.52 17.58
C GLU A 66 17.06 -2.11 18.76
N ILE A 67 16.00 -1.42 19.21
CA ILE A 67 15.12 -1.91 20.28
C ILE A 67 14.41 -3.18 19.84
N VAL A 68 13.87 -3.20 18.62
CA VAL A 68 13.16 -4.37 18.08
C VAL A 68 14.09 -5.56 17.93
N ILE A 69 15.25 -5.38 17.29
CA ILE A 69 16.21 -6.47 17.06
C ILE A 69 16.74 -7.01 18.37
N SER A 70 17.18 -6.16 19.30
CA SER A 70 17.66 -6.62 20.61
C SER A 70 16.58 -7.37 21.41
N SER A 71 15.30 -7.01 21.25
CA SER A 71 14.18 -7.72 21.87
C SER A 71 13.87 -9.08 21.23
N ILE A 72 14.13 -9.24 19.93
CA ILE A 72 14.01 -10.51 19.21
C ILE A 72 15.17 -11.44 19.57
N GLU A 73 16.40 -10.90 19.60
CA GLU A 73 17.61 -11.66 19.92
C GLU A 73 17.67 -12.06 21.39
N ASN A 74 17.20 -11.19 22.28
CA ASN A 74 17.17 -11.43 23.72
C ASN A 74 15.75 -11.18 24.28
N PRO A 75 14.83 -12.13 24.06
CA PRO A 75 13.44 -11.96 24.48
C PRO A 75 13.35 -11.92 26.01
N SER A 76 12.70 -10.86 26.51
CA SER A 76 12.43 -10.72 27.94
C SER A 76 11.48 -11.79 28.47
N ALA A 77 11.59 -12.11 29.75
CA ALA A 77 10.68 -13.05 30.40
C ALA A 77 9.24 -12.50 30.42
N ILE A 78 8.25 -13.40 30.27
CA ILE A 78 6.82 -13.07 30.34
C ILE A 78 6.53 -12.36 31.67
N ASN A 79 6.05 -11.12 31.59
CA ASN A 79 5.74 -10.34 32.77
C ASN A 79 4.51 -10.90 33.53
N PRO A 80 4.37 -10.62 34.84
CA PRO A 80 3.29 -11.19 35.66
C PRO A 80 1.88 -10.81 35.18
N LYS A 81 1.71 -9.63 34.55
CA LYS A 81 0.41 -9.17 34.04
C LYS A 81 -0.02 -9.98 32.82
N LEU A 82 0.90 -10.23 31.90
CA LEU A 82 0.67 -11.05 30.71
C LEU A 82 0.42 -12.50 31.10
N ARG A 83 1.19 -13.05 32.05
CA ARG A 83 0.96 -14.41 32.58
C ARG A 83 -0.46 -14.59 33.12
N LYS A 84 -0.92 -13.69 33.98
CA LYS A 84 -2.30 -13.72 34.51
C LYS A 84 -3.37 -13.59 33.42
N ALA A 85 -3.09 -12.83 32.35
CA ALA A 85 -4.02 -12.71 31.23
C ALA A 85 -4.12 -14.02 30.43
N ILE A 86 -2.99 -14.70 30.20
CA ILE A 86 -2.94 -16.02 29.56
C ILE A 86 -3.70 -17.04 30.41
N GLU A 87 -3.44 -17.11 31.72
CA GLU A 87 -4.13 -18.02 32.65
C GLU A 87 -5.65 -17.80 32.64
N ARG A 88 -6.11 -16.54 32.63
CA ARG A 88 -7.53 -16.21 32.54
C ARG A 88 -8.15 -16.72 31.23
N TYR A 89 -7.49 -16.46 30.10
CA TYR A 89 -7.98 -16.89 28.78
C TYR A 89 -8.09 -18.42 28.70
N GLN A 90 -7.07 -19.14 29.16
CA GLN A 90 -7.08 -20.61 29.19
C GLN A 90 -8.23 -21.15 30.02
N LYS A 91 -8.49 -20.57 31.20
CA LYS A 91 -9.58 -21.02 32.07
C LYS A 91 -10.97 -20.75 31.50
N GLU A 92 -11.13 -19.71 30.69
CA GLU A 92 -12.42 -19.25 30.17
C GLU A 92 -12.79 -19.91 28.83
N TYR A 93 -11.79 -20.32 28.04
CA TYR A 93 -12.00 -20.76 26.65
C TYR A 93 -11.29 -22.06 26.24
N GLN A 94 -10.50 -22.70 27.12
CA GLN A 94 -9.91 -24.03 26.89
C GLN A 94 -10.45 -25.05 27.90
#